data_AF-A0A9X8BYC6-F1
#
_entry.id   AF-A0A9X8BYC6-F1
#
_cell.length_a   1.000
_cell.length_b   1.000
_cell.length_c   1.000
_cell.angle_alpha   90.00
_cell.angle_beta   90.00
_cell.angle_gamma   90.00
#
_symmetry.space_group_name_H-M   'P 1'
#
loop_
_entity.id
_entity.type
_entity.pdbx_description
1 polymer ?
#
loop_
_entity_poly.entity_id
_entity_poly.type
_entity_poly.pdbx_seq_one_letter_code
_entity_poly.pdbx_strand_id
1 'polypeptide(L)'
;MLTIQLSMSITQEATLLGSSEEKDKLGWGVSPYTSGGNIMANIYLASPFFNEEELKHVEKAEQVLRALGHTVFSPRENQLPEVEFGSFEWRTFVFKNDLEHIKWADMVFGIIGENYDDTGTAWELGAAYILGKPVLLFNPKGEIINLMITDSLHAYFEDMNEVARYDFATLPIKPYLKPVK
;
A
#
# COMPACT_ATOMS: atom_id res chain seq x y z
N MET A 1 -33.96 -36.88 -8.89
CA MET A 1 -33.79 -36.02 -7.70
C MET A 1 -32.77 -34.96 -8.06
N LEU A 2 -33.12 -33.69 -7.89
CA LEU A 2 -32.51 -32.51 -8.52
C LEU A 2 -31.03 -32.28 -8.15
N THR A 3 -30.24 -31.96 -9.17
CA THR A 3 -28.96 -31.26 -9.09
C THR A 3 -29.22 -29.80 -8.74
N ILE A 4 -28.62 -29.27 -7.66
CA ILE A 4 -28.64 -27.84 -7.35
C ILE A 4 -27.27 -27.26 -7.69
N GLN A 5 -27.25 -26.49 -8.76
CA GLN A 5 -26.13 -25.71 -9.24
C GLN A 5 -26.20 -24.35 -8.54
N LEU A 6 -25.32 -24.09 -7.58
CA LEU A 6 -25.20 -22.78 -6.92
C LEU A 6 -24.40 -21.85 -7.82
N SER A 7 -25.11 -21.05 -8.63
CA SER A 7 -24.59 -19.81 -9.19
C SER A 7 -24.90 -18.68 -8.22
N MET A 8 -23.89 -18.23 -7.48
CA MET A 8 -23.96 -16.96 -6.75
C MET A 8 -23.56 -15.84 -7.73
N SER A 9 -24.48 -14.91 -7.97
CA SER A 9 -24.25 -13.75 -8.84
C SER A 9 -23.44 -12.68 -8.12
N ILE A 10 -22.50 -12.10 -8.87
CA ILE A 10 -21.57 -10.99 -8.54
C ILE A 10 -22.22 -9.81 -7.80
N THR A 11 -23.54 -9.65 -7.87
CA THR A 11 -24.30 -8.55 -7.26
C THR A 11 -24.41 -8.59 -5.73
N GLN A 12 -24.17 -9.72 -5.06
CA GLN A 12 -24.37 -9.82 -3.61
C GLN A 12 -23.12 -9.45 -2.78
N GLU A 13 -21.92 -9.49 -3.38
CA GLU A 13 -20.66 -9.13 -2.72
C GLU A 13 -20.46 -7.60 -2.61
N ALA A 14 -21.09 -6.82 -3.50
CA ALA A 14 -21.00 -5.35 -3.49
C ALA A 14 -21.69 -4.70 -2.27
N THR A 15 -22.62 -5.40 -1.63
CA THR A 15 -23.44 -4.85 -0.54
C THR A 15 -22.71 -4.85 0.82
N LEU A 16 -21.61 -5.61 0.96
CA LEU A 16 -20.84 -5.71 2.20
C LEU A 16 -19.75 -4.62 2.34
N LEU A 17 -19.44 -3.89 1.26
CA LEU A 17 -18.32 -2.94 1.19
C LEU A 17 -18.71 -1.48 1.46
N GLY A 18 -19.84 -1.23 2.14
CA GLY A 18 -20.37 0.11 2.38
C GLY A 18 -20.92 0.77 1.12
N SER A 19 -21.91 1.64 1.29
CA SER A 19 -22.50 2.36 0.15
C SER A 19 -21.47 3.31 -0.49
N SER A 20 -21.58 3.58 -1.79
CA SER A 20 -20.73 4.57 -2.46
C SER A 20 -20.76 5.94 -1.76
N GLU A 21 -21.90 6.30 -1.15
CA GLU A 21 -22.07 7.52 -0.37
C GLU A 21 -21.24 7.58 0.93
N GLU A 22 -20.88 6.45 1.54
CA GLU A 22 -20.01 6.43 2.72
C GLU A 22 -18.54 6.58 2.34
N LYS A 23 -18.14 6.04 1.18
CA LYS A 23 -16.79 6.22 0.61
C LYS A 23 -16.57 7.66 0.16
N ASP A 24 -17.57 8.28 -0.47
CA ASP A 24 -17.50 9.69 -0.89
C ASP A 24 -17.34 10.65 0.31
N LYS A 25 -17.99 10.37 1.45
CA LYS A 25 -17.84 11.15 2.69
C LYS A 25 -16.45 11.05 3.33
N LEU A 26 -15.72 9.97 3.05
CA LEU A 26 -14.34 9.74 3.50
C LEU A 26 -13.29 10.22 2.48
N GLY A 27 -13.71 10.88 1.39
CA GLY A 27 -12.80 11.34 0.32
C GLY A 27 -12.33 10.22 -0.61
N TRP A 28 -12.91 9.04 -0.53
CA TRP A 28 -12.62 7.92 -1.43
C TRP A 28 -13.45 8.08 -2.71
N GLY A 29 -12.80 8.28 -3.85
CA GLY A 29 -13.43 8.13 -5.17
C GLY A 29 -13.46 9.38 -6.06
N VAL A 30 -13.00 10.53 -5.59
CA VAL A 30 -12.83 11.72 -6.46
C VAL A 30 -11.34 11.88 -6.75
N SER A 31 -10.88 11.34 -7.88
CA SER A 31 -9.55 11.69 -8.40
C SER A 31 -9.60 13.15 -8.87
N PRO A 32 -8.80 14.08 -8.30
CA PRO A 32 -8.71 15.44 -8.81
C PRO A 32 -7.96 15.51 -10.16
N TYR A 33 -7.57 14.36 -10.72
CA TYR A 33 -6.65 14.28 -11.85
C TYR A 33 -7.40 14.01 -13.16
N THR A 34 -7.39 15.00 -14.05
CA THR A 34 -7.91 14.89 -15.41
C THR A 34 -6.96 14.08 -16.30
N SER A 35 -7.53 13.18 -17.10
CA SER A 35 -6.86 12.26 -18.02
C SER A 35 -5.94 12.95 -19.04
N GLY A 36 -4.66 12.57 -19.07
CA GLY A 36 -3.74 12.94 -20.14
C GLY A 36 -2.26 13.01 -19.75
N GLY A 37 -1.68 11.92 -19.22
CA GLY A 37 -0.25 11.80 -18.91
C GLY A 37 0.00 10.83 -17.75
N ASN A 38 1.18 10.20 -17.68
CA ASN A 38 1.63 9.55 -16.45
C ASN A 38 1.65 10.62 -15.35
N ILE A 39 0.77 10.49 -14.35
CA ILE A 39 0.81 11.37 -13.18
C ILE A 39 2.04 10.98 -12.35
N MET A 40 2.95 11.94 -12.18
CA MET A 40 4.04 11.82 -11.22
C MET A 40 3.44 11.97 -9.83
N ALA A 41 3.61 10.96 -8.99
CA ALA A 41 3.03 10.92 -7.65
C ALA A 41 4.14 10.85 -6.61
N ASN A 42 3.88 11.38 -5.44
CA ASN A 42 4.70 11.21 -4.26
C ASN A 42 4.28 9.92 -3.56
N ILE A 43 5.18 8.96 -3.45
CA ILE A 43 4.91 7.63 -2.87
C ILE A 43 5.78 7.44 -1.63
N TYR A 44 5.15 7.09 -0.52
CA TYR A 44 5.84 6.55 0.64
C TYR A 44 5.95 5.03 0.50
N LEU A 45 7.17 4.49 0.52
CA LEU A 45 7.42 3.05 0.41
C LEU A 45 7.52 2.42 1.80
N ALA A 46 6.43 1.84 2.27
CA ALA A 46 6.35 1.15 3.55
C ALA A 46 6.81 -0.31 3.38
N SER A 47 7.97 -0.66 3.91
CA SER A 47 8.51 -2.04 3.82
C SER A 47 9.58 -2.27 4.88
N PRO A 48 9.71 -3.50 5.41
CA PRO A 48 10.94 -3.90 6.06
C PRO A 48 12.14 -3.84 5.11
N PHE A 49 13.34 -3.80 5.70
CA PHE A 49 14.62 -3.86 5.00
C PHE A 49 15.71 -4.48 5.90
N PHE A 50 15.33 -5.45 6.74
CA PHE A 50 16.19 -6.03 7.77
C PHE A 50 17.01 -7.23 7.28
N ASN A 51 16.57 -7.89 6.21
CA ASN A 51 17.30 -8.99 5.56
C ASN A 51 17.41 -8.82 4.04
N GLU A 52 18.21 -9.69 3.41
CA GLU A 52 18.48 -9.62 1.97
C GLU A 52 17.25 -9.83 1.09
N GLU A 53 16.28 -10.64 1.53
CA GLU A 53 15.05 -10.88 0.77
C GLU A 53 14.16 -9.65 0.77
N GLU A 54 13.96 -9.04 1.94
CA GLU A 54 13.25 -7.78 2.11
C GLU A 54 13.91 -6.65 1.29
N LEU A 55 15.24 -6.51 1.38
CA LEU A 55 16.00 -5.52 0.61
C LEU A 55 15.80 -5.70 -0.90
N LYS A 56 15.77 -6.93 -1.43
CA LYS A 56 15.51 -7.19 -2.85
C LYS A 56 14.12 -6.71 -3.26
N HIS A 57 13.11 -6.90 -2.41
CA HIS A 57 11.76 -6.43 -2.70
C HIS A 57 11.68 -4.90 -2.68
N VAL A 58 12.30 -4.25 -1.70
CA VAL A 58 12.36 -2.78 -1.60
C VAL A 58 13.08 -2.18 -2.81
N GLU A 59 14.27 -2.70 -3.15
CA GLU A 59 15.05 -2.25 -4.31
C GLU A 59 14.27 -2.38 -5.60
N LYS A 60 13.55 -3.50 -5.75
CA LYS A 60 12.76 -3.72 -6.95
C LYS A 60 11.60 -2.74 -7.05
N ALA A 61 10.92 -2.47 -5.93
CA ALA A 61 9.83 -1.50 -5.88
C ALA A 61 10.33 -0.07 -6.14
N GLU A 62 11.42 0.34 -5.51
CA GLU A 62 12.10 1.63 -5.77
C GLU A 62 12.41 1.78 -7.26
N GLN A 63 13.05 0.78 -7.87
CA GLN A 63 13.40 0.80 -9.28
C GLN A 63 12.15 0.96 -10.17
N VAL A 64 11.12 0.15 -9.93
CA VAL A 64 9.92 0.14 -10.77
C VAL A 64 9.14 1.45 -10.62
N LEU A 65 8.86 1.88 -9.40
CA LEU A 65 8.09 3.10 -9.14
C LEU A 65 8.83 4.35 -9.63
N ARG A 66 10.14 4.44 -9.44
CA ARG A 66 10.95 5.55 -9.98
C ARG A 66 11.04 5.52 -11.51
N ALA A 67 11.11 4.33 -12.13
CA ALA A 67 11.10 4.20 -13.60
C ALA A 67 9.77 4.61 -14.24
N LEU A 68 8.66 4.50 -13.50
CA LEU A 68 7.35 5.03 -13.89
C LEU A 68 7.26 6.56 -13.77
N GLY A 69 8.25 7.18 -13.10
CA GLY A 69 8.35 8.62 -12.87
C GLY A 69 7.92 9.08 -11.48
N HIS A 70 7.49 8.19 -10.59
CA HIS A 70 7.08 8.62 -9.25
C HIS A 70 8.26 9.12 -8.41
N THR A 71 8.00 10.06 -7.52
CA THR A 71 8.95 10.46 -6.47
C THR A 71 8.74 9.52 -5.28
N VAL A 72 9.74 8.72 -4.96
CA VAL A 72 9.63 7.68 -3.93
C VAL A 72 10.48 8.05 -2.73
N PHE A 73 9.82 8.24 -1.59
CA PHE A 73 10.48 8.26 -0.28
C PHE A 73 10.64 6.82 0.21
N SER A 74 11.87 6.39 0.45
CA SER A 74 12.21 5.06 0.95
C SER A 74 12.89 5.18 2.31
N PRO A 75 12.26 4.75 3.43
CA PRO A 75 12.80 4.96 4.77
C PRO A 75 14.24 4.45 4.95
N ARG A 76 14.63 3.38 4.23
CA ARG A 76 16.00 2.84 4.30
C ARG A 76 17.07 3.81 3.79
N GLU A 77 16.70 4.77 2.94
CA GLU A 77 17.60 5.81 2.42
C GLU A 77 17.69 7.02 3.37
N ASN A 78 16.91 7.06 4.46
CA ASN A 78 16.70 8.25 5.30
C ASN A 78 16.94 8.00 6.81
N GLN A 79 17.96 7.21 7.16
CA GLN A 79 18.22 6.80 8.55
C GLN A 79 19.11 7.74 9.41
N LEU A 80 19.48 8.94 8.93
CA LEU A 80 20.42 9.86 9.62
C LEU A 80 21.69 9.19 10.19
N PRO A 81 22.62 8.76 9.33
CA PRO A 81 23.85 8.06 9.78
C PRO A 81 24.76 8.92 10.68
N GLU A 82 24.59 10.23 10.71
CA GLU A 82 25.35 11.17 11.55
C GLU A 82 24.95 11.18 13.03
N VAL A 83 23.77 10.63 13.37
CA VAL A 83 23.28 10.52 14.77
C VAL A 83 23.49 9.09 15.26
N GLU A 84 23.83 8.93 16.54
CA GLU A 84 23.99 7.59 17.14
C GLU A 84 22.72 6.75 16.98
N PHE A 85 22.84 5.64 16.25
CA PHE A 85 21.75 4.70 15.99
C PHE A 85 21.12 4.21 17.30
N GLY A 86 19.79 4.27 17.38
CA GLY A 86 19.02 3.86 18.57
C GLY A 86 18.96 4.89 19.71
N SER A 87 19.68 6.01 19.61
CA SER A 87 19.58 7.10 20.59
C SER A 87 18.19 7.73 20.60
N PHE A 88 17.86 8.47 21.67
CA PHE A 88 16.58 9.17 21.78
C PHE A 88 16.41 10.22 20.67
N GLU A 89 17.49 10.90 20.30
CA GLU A 89 17.51 11.87 19.21
C GLU A 89 17.24 11.19 17.86
N TRP A 90 18.00 10.13 17.55
CA TRP A 90 17.86 9.36 16.32
C TRP A 90 16.44 8.83 16.14
N ARG A 91 15.90 8.12 17.15
CA ARG A 91 14.55 7.52 17.04
C ARG A 91 13.46 8.58 16.92
N THR A 92 13.63 9.74 17.58
CA THR A 92 12.68 10.84 17.50
C THR A 92 12.68 11.48 16.12
N PHE A 93 13.86 11.64 15.52
CA PHE A 93 13.98 12.15 14.17
C PHE A 93 13.37 11.19 13.17
N VAL A 94 13.82 9.92 13.14
CA VAL A 94 13.38 8.93 12.14
C VAL A 94 11.85 8.78 12.20
N PHE A 95 11.29 8.58 13.39
CA PHE A 95 9.84 8.48 13.54
C PHE A 95 9.07 9.70 13.02
N LYS A 96 9.55 10.92 13.32
CA LYS A 96 8.90 12.16 12.83
C LYS A 96 9.06 12.29 11.32
N ASN A 97 10.25 12.00 10.80
CA ASN A 97 10.57 12.10 9.39
C ASN A 97 9.66 11.16 8.59
N ASP A 98 9.53 9.91 9.02
CA ASP A 98 8.69 8.91 8.37
C ASP A 98 7.21 9.34 8.38
N LEU A 99 6.70 9.77 9.55
CA LEU A 99 5.32 10.25 9.65
C LEU A 99 5.02 11.48 8.80
N GLU A 100 5.95 12.44 8.70
CA GLU A 100 5.79 13.59 7.82
C GLU A 100 5.83 13.18 6.33
N HIS A 101 6.59 12.15 5.97
CA HIS A 101 6.60 11.64 4.59
C HIS A 101 5.35 10.82 4.25
N ILE A 102 4.73 10.15 5.21
CA ILE A 102 3.39 9.55 5.02
C ILE A 102 2.35 10.65 4.73
N LYS A 103 2.42 11.79 5.44
CA LYS A 103 1.51 12.92 5.20
C LYS A 103 1.76 13.60 3.85
N TRP A 104 3.03 13.76 3.48
CA TRP A 104 3.46 14.35 2.20
C TRP A 104 3.04 13.51 1.00
N ALA A 105 3.07 12.18 1.11
CA ALA A 105 2.79 11.29 -0.01
C ALA A 105 1.34 11.41 -0.51
N ASP A 106 1.15 11.24 -1.80
CA ASP A 106 -0.16 11.12 -2.43
C ASP A 106 -0.76 9.73 -2.16
N MET A 107 0.10 8.71 -2.01
CA MET A 107 -0.27 7.33 -1.71
C MET A 107 0.84 6.60 -0.97
N VAL A 108 0.48 5.49 -0.32
CA VAL A 108 1.44 4.59 0.34
C VAL A 108 1.51 3.29 -0.43
N PHE A 109 2.72 2.87 -0.78
CA PHE A 109 3.00 1.57 -1.36
C PHE A 109 3.63 0.67 -0.30
N GLY A 110 2.89 -0.32 0.17
CA GLY A 110 3.30 -1.30 1.15
C GLY A 110 3.90 -2.55 0.52
N ILE A 111 4.91 -3.12 1.14
CA ILE A 111 5.40 -4.49 0.88
C ILE A 111 5.28 -5.28 2.17
N ILE A 112 4.56 -6.40 2.11
CA ILE A 112 4.46 -7.35 3.23
C ILE A 112 4.84 -8.76 2.76
N GLY A 113 5.61 -9.48 3.57
CA GLY A 113 6.09 -10.83 3.26
C GLY A 113 5.75 -11.86 4.34
N GLU A 114 6.53 -12.95 4.38
CA GLU A 114 6.36 -14.12 5.26
C GLU A 114 6.34 -13.80 6.76
N ASN A 115 6.96 -12.68 7.15
CA ASN A 115 7.03 -12.27 8.53
C ASN A 115 5.86 -11.35 8.86
N TYR A 116 4.85 -11.95 9.50
CA TYR A 116 3.71 -11.34 10.19
C TYR A 116 4.04 -10.23 11.21
N ASP A 117 5.30 -9.78 11.29
CA ASP A 117 5.87 -8.99 12.39
C ASP A 117 6.47 -7.64 11.97
N ASP A 118 6.25 -7.18 10.73
CA ASP A 118 6.48 -5.77 10.43
C ASP A 118 5.37 -4.90 10.97
N THR A 119 5.30 -4.90 12.30
CA THR A 119 4.51 -4.00 13.14
C THR A 119 4.69 -2.55 12.70
N GLY A 120 5.89 -2.17 12.23
CA GLY A 120 6.17 -0.88 11.60
C GLY A 120 5.34 -0.67 10.33
N THR A 121 5.55 -1.49 9.30
CA THR A 121 4.79 -1.42 8.05
C THR A 121 3.28 -1.44 8.30
N ALA A 122 2.78 -2.37 9.13
CA ALA A 122 1.36 -2.45 9.46
C ALA A 122 0.82 -1.18 10.13
N TRP A 123 1.61 -0.56 11.02
CA TRP A 123 1.26 0.72 11.64
C TRP A 123 1.19 1.86 10.60
N GLU A 124 2.14 1.91 9.68
CA GLU A 124 2.19 2.91 8.61
C GLU A 124 1.00 2.78 7.66
N LEU A 125 0.61 1.55 7.28
CA LEU A 125 -0.57 1.30 6.46
C LEU A 125 -1.85 1.75 7.16
N GLY A 126 -1.97 1.48 8.47
CA GLY A 126 -3.10 1.96 9.28
C GLY A 126 -3.14 3.50 9.38
N ALA A 127 -1.99 4.14 9.57
CA ALA A 127 -1.89 5.60 9.59
C ALA A 127 -2.28 6.21 8.23
N ALA A 128 -1.79 5.63 7.14
CA ALA A 128 -2.13 6.03 5.77
C ALA A 128 -3.63 5.95 5.51
N TYR A 129 -4.28 4.85 5.93
CA TYR A 129 -5.72 4.67 5.79
C TYR A 129 -6.52 5.77 6.50
N ILE A 130 -6.18 6.08 7.75
CA ILE A 130 -6.86 7.14 8.52
C ILE A 130 -6.59 8.54 7.93
N LEU A 131 -5.43 8.75 7.32
CA LEU A 131 -5.09 10.00 6.61
C LEU A 131 -5.75 10.11 5.21
N GLY A 132 -6.56 9.13 4.80
CA GLY A 132 -7.23 9.12 3.51
C GLY A 132 -6.28 8.90 2.33
N LYS A 133 -5.11 8.32 2.56
CA LYS A 133 -4.14 8.00 1.52
C LYS A 133 -4.51 6.65 0.89
N PRO A 134 -4.59 6.52 -0.44
CA PRO A 134 -4.71 5.21 -1.06
C PRO A 134 -3.54 4.31 -0.66
N VAL A 135 -3.86 3.09 -0.23
CA VAL A 135 -2.88 2.08 0.16
C VAL A 135 -2.78 1.02 -0.95
N LEU A 136 -1.62 0.92 -1.58
CA LEU A 136 -1.30 -0.09 -2.58
C LEU A 136 -0.40 -1.12 -1.92
N LEU A 137 -0.71 -2.41 -2.04
CA LEU A 137 0.00 -3.45 -1.32
C LEU A 137 0.57 -4.49 -2.28
N PHE A 138 1.87 -4.73 -2.18
CA PHE A 138 2.56 -5.82 -2.85
C PHE A 138 2.89 -6.94 -1.85
N ASN A 139 2.47 -8.15 -2.16
CA ASN A 139 2.75 -9.34 -1.38
C ASN A 139 3.46 -10.38 -2.28
N PRO A 140 4.81 -10.44 -2.26
CA PRO A 140 5.59 -11.29 -3.16
C PRO A 140 5.34 -12.80 -2.96
N LYS A 141 4.81 -13.20 -1.79
CA LYS A 141 4.59 -14.60 -1.43
C LYS A 141 3.13 -15.02 -1.58
N GLY A 142 2.23 -14.05 -1.73
CA GLY A 142 0.79 -14.30 -1.90
C GLY A 142 0.12 -14.97 -0.70
N GLU A 143 0.71 -14.82 0.48
CA GLU A 143 0.19 -15.38 1.71
C GLU A 143 -1.12 -14.73 2.18
N ILE A 144 -1.78 -15.40 3.13
CA ILE A 144 -2.97 -14.86 3.79
C ILE A 144 -2.57 -13.67 4.66
N ILE A 145 -3.30 -12.57 4.53
CA ILE A 145 -3.07 -11.32 5.23
C ILE A 145 -4.18 -11.10 6.26
N ASN A 146 -3.89 -10.40 7.34
CA ASN A 146 -4.88 -10.03 8.35
C ASN A 146 -5.94 -9.06 7.78
N LEU A 147 -7.20 -9.25 8.20
CA LEU A 147 -8.34 -8.47 7.70
C LEU A 147 -8.16 -6.95 7.82
N MET A 148 -7.47 -6.47 8.87
CA MET A 148 -7.28 -5.02 9.08
C MET A 148 -6.43 -4.39 7.98
N ILE A 149 -5.54 -5.15 7.36
CA ILE A 149 -4.73 -4.70 6.21
C ILE A 149 -5.52 -4.90 4.92
N THR A 150 -6.14 -6.07 4.71
CA THR A 150 -6.84 -6.39 3.45
C THR A 150 -8.05 -5.53 3.17
N ASP A 151 -8.72 -5.04 4.22
CA ASP A 151 -9.93 -4.24 4.07
C ASP A 151 -9.63 -2.74 4.11
N SER A 152 -8.35 -2.37 4.31
CA SER A 152 -7.85 -0.99 4.27
C SER A 152 -7.15 -0.63 2.94
N LEU A 153 -6.94 -1.60 2.06
CA LEU A 153 -6.22 -1.41 0.80
C LEU A 153 -7.11 -0.93 -0.36
N HIS A 154 -6.49 -0.15 -1.25
CA HIS A 154 -7.08 0.31 -2.51
C HIS A 154 -6.74 -0.63 -3.67
N ALA A 155 -5.48 -1.09 -3.74
CA ALA A 155 -5.02 -2.03 -4.77
C ALA A 155 -4.06 -3.07 -4.19
N TYR A 156 -4.21 -4.33 -4.63
CA TYR A 156 -3.38 -5.46 -4.23
C TYR A 156 -2.62 -6.09 -5.42
N PHE A 157 -1.38 -6.49 -5.18
CA PHE A 157 -0.47 -7.04 -6.20
C PHE A 157 0.35 -8.21 -5.66
N GLU A 158 0.59 -9.22 -6.50
CA GLU A 158 1.51 -10.33 -6.22
C GLU A 158 2.66 -10.41 -7.23
N ASP A 159 2.58 -9.64 -8.31
CA ASP A 159 3.63 -9.51 -9.32
C ASP A 159 3.92 -8.03 -9.58
N MET A 160 5.19 -7.65 -9.48
CA MET A 160 5.65 -6.28 -9.75
C MET A 160 5.42 -5.85 -11.22
N ASN A 161 5.27 -6.80 -12.15
CA ASN A 161 4.86 -6.48 -13.52
C ASN A 161 3.41 -5.98 -13.61
N GLU A 162 2.56 -6.32 -12.65
CA GLU A 162 1.21 -5.74 -12.55
C GLU A 162 1.28 -4.31 -12.06
N VAL A 163 2.17 -4.02 -11.09
CA VAL A 163 2.44 -2.67 -10.61
C VAL A 163 2.96 -1.80 -11.76
N ALA A 164 3.91 -2.31 -12.56
CA ALA A 164 4.46 -1.61 -13.72
C ALA A 164 3.42 -1.28 -14.82
N ARG A 165 2.25 -1.93 -14.81
CA ARG A 165 1.15 -1.73 -15.76
C ARG A 165 -0.07 -1.06 -15.12
N TYR A 166 -0.02 -0.77 -13.83
CA TYR A 166 -1.11 -0.16 -13.10
C TYR A 166 -1.27 1.31 -13.50
N ASP A 167 -2.51 1.75 -13.70
CA ASP A 167 -2.80 3.14 -14.05
C ASP A 167 -2.87 4.00 -12.78
N PHE A 168 -1.73 4.59 -12.42
CA PHE A 168 -1.62 5.49 -11.27
C PHE A 168 -2.37 6.83 -11.45
N ALA A 169 -2.81 7.17 -12.66
CA ALA A 169 -3.56 8.41 -12.91
C ALA A 169 -5.06 8.24 -12.60
N THR A 170 -5.65 7.11 -13.01
CA THR A 170 -7.06 6.81 -12.73
C THR A 170 -7.27 6.04 -11.44
N LEU A 171 -6.21 5.41 -10.91
CA LEU A 171 -6.18 4.69 -9.66
C LEU A 171 -7.35 3.69 -9.52
N PRO A 172 -7.50 2.70 -10.42
CA PRO A 172 -8.61 1.77 -10.37
C PRO A 172 -8.53 0.86 -9.12
N ILE A 173 -9.67 0.64 -8.47
CA ILE A 173 -9.76 -0.26 -7.31
C ILE A 173 -9.38 -1.69 -7.74
N LYS A 174 -8.52 -2.35 -6.96
CA LYS A 174 -8.11 -3.74 -7.15
C LYS A 174 -8.06 -4.45 -5.79
N PRO A 175 -9.21 -4.95 -5.29
CA PRO A 175 -9.30 -5.42 -3.91
C PRO A 175 -8.55 -6.75 -3.72
N TYR A 176 -8.21 -7.05 -2.47
CA TYR A 176 -7.82 -8.40 -2.06
C TYR A 176 -9.07 -9.29 -1.99
N LEU A 177 -9.04 -10.44 -2.67
CA LEU A 177 -10.20 -11.34 -2.78
C LEU A 177 -9.95 -12.75 -2.22
N LYS A 178 -8.76 -12.98 -1.65
CA LYS A 178 -8.40 -14.27 -1.06
C LYS A 178 -8.90 -14.34 0.41
N PRO A 179 -8.88 -15.52 1.05
CA PRO A 179 -9.21 -15.63 2.47
C PRO A 179 -8.30 -14.75 3.34
N VAL A 180 -8.85 -14.26 4.45
CA VAL A 180 -8.15 -13.43 5.44
C VAL A 180 -7.87 -14.22 6.74
N LYS A 181 -6.94 -13.72 7.55
CA LYS A 181 -6.63 -14.25 8.90
C LYS A 181 -7.17 -13.36 10.01
#